data_AF-A0A0N5A7R8-F1
#
_entry.id   AF-A0A0N5A7R8-F1
#
_cell.length_a   1.000
_cell.length_b   1.000
_cell.length_c   1.000
_cell.angle_alpha   90.00
_cell.angle_beta   90.00
_cell.angle_gamma   90.00
#
_symmetry.space_group_name_H-M   'P 1'
#
loop_
_entity.id
_entity.type
_entity.pdbx_description
1 polymer ?
#
loop_
_entity_poly.entity_id
_entity_poly.type
_entity_poly.pdbx_seq_one_letter_code
_entity_poly.pdbx_strand_id
1 'polypeptide(L)'
;THEEATEKCLYYGGHLTSITSLDEQLFLNSNYSLLHVWPIIVNYNISYLIKIFLELTEKKITWIGLVYVSKFWFWMDNERYNYTHWANGEPNQRALKPGASVINDPNTGWYGASDSICAYIACKYSTSMIIKD
;
A
#
# COMPACT_ATOMS: atom_id res chain seq x y z
N THR A 1 3.44 8.60 10.41
CA THR A 1 1.97 8.73 10.34
C THR A 1 1.53 8.67 8.88
N HIS A 2 0.22 8.73 8.59
CA HIS A 2 -0.27 8.86 7.20
C HIS A 2 0.15 10.19 6.56
N GLU A 3 0.14 11.27 7.35
CA GLU A 3 0.58 12.61 6.91
C GLU A 3 2.05 12.61 6.48
N GLU A 4 2.96 12.08 7.31
CA GLU A 4 4.38 11.94 6.96
C GLU A 4 4.60 11.07 5.71
N ALA A 5 3.78 10.02 5.53
CA ALA A 5 3.84 9.17 4.35
C ALA A 5 3.39 9.94 3.09
N THR A 6 2.38 10.80 3.23
CA THR A 6 1.91 11.70 2.17
C THR A 6 2.98 12.70 1.78
N GLU A 7 3.58 13.39 2.76
CA GLU A 7 4.69 14.33 2.52
C GLU A 7 5.88 13.66 1.82
N LYS A 8 6.21 12.43 2.21
CA LYS A 8 7.31 11.69 1.59
C LYS A 8 7.04 11.37 0.12
N CYS A 9 5.83 10.96 -0.24
CA CYS A 9 5.49 10.73 -1.64
C CYS A 9 5.51 12.04 -2.43
N LEU A 10 4.96 13.13 -1.87
CA LEU A 10 4.96 14.45 -2.49
C LEU A 10 6.37 14.98 -2.74
N TYR A 11 7.30 14.76 -1.79
CA TYR A 11 8.70 15.16 -1.94
C TYR A 11 9.36 14.57 -3.19
N TYR A 12 9.00 13.35 -3.57
CA TYR A 12 9.49 12.69 -4.79
C TYR A 12 8.60 12.92 -6.02
N GLY A 13 7.63 13.84 -5.95
CA GLY A 13 6.73 14.16 -7.07
C GLY A 13 5.62 13.12 -7.29
N GLY A 14 5.25 12.36 -6.27
CA GLY A 14 4.16 11.39 -6.32
C GLY A 14 3.09 11.66 -5.27
N HIS A 15 2.13 10.76 -5.17
CA HIS A 15 1.14 10.72 -4.09
C HIS A 15 1.14 9.32 -3.48
N LEU A 16 0.52 9.16 -2.30
CA LEU A 16 0.20 7.82 -1.83
C LEU A 16 -0.67 7.11 -2.88
N THR A 17 -0.40 5.83 -3.09
CA THR A 17 -0.93 5.09 -4.23
C THR A 17 -2.46 5.04 -4.25
N SER A 18 -3.05 5.30 -5.41
CA SER A 18 -4.38 4.79 -5.76
C SER A 18 -4.35 3.27 -5.94
N ILE A 19 -5.50 2.62 -5.79
CA ILE A 19 -5.73 1.25 -6.27
C ILE A 19 -7.05 1.24 -7.07
N THR A 20 -6.94 1.09 -8.38
CA THR A 20 -8.03 1.27 -9.36
C THR A 20 -8.39 -0.02 -10.10
N SER A 21 -7.68 -1.11 -9.82
CA SER A 21 -7.93 -2.41 -10.42
C SER A 21 -7.47 -3.56 -9.51
N LEU A 22 -7.93 -4.78 -9.83
CA LEU A 22 -7.43 -5.99 -9.18
C LEU A 22 -5.93 -6.20 -9.43
N ASP A 23 -5.43 -5.84 -10.61
CA ASP A 23 -4.01 -5.99 -10.93
C ASP A 23 -3.14 -5.07 -10.07
N GLU A 24 -3.56 -3.82 -9.85
CA GLU A 24 -2.88 -2.89 -8.93
C GLU A 24 -2.94 -3.40 -7.48
N GLN A 25 -4.08 -3.97 -7.06
CA GLN A 25 -4.24 -4.57 -5.74
C GLN A 25 -3.29 -5.76 -5.53
N LEU A 26 -3.19 -6.63 -6.53
CA LEU A 26 -2.29 -7.79 -6.51
C LEU A 26 -0.83 -7.36 -6.57
N PHE A 27 -0.50 -6.37 -7.39
CA PHE A 27 0.84 -5.77 -7.47
C PHE A 27 1.29 -5.30 -6.09
N LEU A 28 0.46 -4.50 -5.41
CA LEU A 28 0.77 -3.95 -4.09
C LEU A 28 0.89 -5.04 -3.01
N ASN A 29 0.11 -6.10 -3.12
CA ASN A 29 0.13 -7.24 -2.20
C ASN A 29 1.25 -8.25 -2.49
N SER A 30 1.90 -8.14 -3.64
CA SER A 30 2.92 -9.09 -4.06
C SER A 30 4.25 -8.85 -3.37
N ASN A 31 4.87 -9.94 -2.90
CA ASN A 31 6.24 -9.92 -2.41
C ASN A 31 7.18 -10.20 -3.59
N TYR A 32 7.61 -9.15 -4.28
CA TYR A 32 8.57 -9.22 -5.40
C TYR A 32 9.86 -10.00 -5.09
N SER A 33 10.16 -10.18 -3.80
CA SER A 33 11.28 -10.94 -3.28
C SER A 33 11.37 -12.39 -3.78
N LEU A 34 10.27 -13.07 -4.11
CA LEU A 34 10.29 -14.51 -4.38
C LEU A 34 10.66 -14.90 -5.81
N LEU A 35 10.43 -14.02 -6.79
CA LEU A 35 10.65 -14.34 -8.21
C LEU A 35 12.13 -14.29 -8.63
N HIS A 36 13.02 -13.69 -7.83
CA HIS A 36 14.45 -13.53 -8.14
C HIS A 36 15.41 -14.34 -7.24
N VAL A 37 14.92 -15.03 -6.20
CA VAL A 37 15.78 -15.62 -5.15
C VAL A 37 15.88 -17.15 -5.19
N TRP A 38 15.05 -17.84 -5.99
CA TRP A 38 15.11 -19.30 -6.11
C TRP A 38 16.50 -19.85 -6.48
N PRO A 39 17.32 -19.20 -7.34
CA PRO A 39 18.69 -19.65 -7.62
C PRO A 39 19.68 -19.44 -6.46
N ILE A 40 19.39 -18.51 -5.55
CA ILE A 40 20.33 -18.06 -4.50
C ILE A 40 20.19 -18.90 -3.22
N ILE A 41 19.00 -19.44 -2.95
CA ILE A 41 18.63 -20.06 -1.67
C ILE A 41 19.11 -21.52 -1.51
N VAL A 42 19.57 -22.20 -2.56
CA VAL A 42 19.87 -23.66 -2.49
C VAL A 42 21.16 -24.04 -1.73
N ASN A 43 22.02 -23.09 -1.35
CA ASN A 43 23.36 -23.36 -0.78
C ASN A 43 23.57 -22.95 0.69
N TYR A 44 22.51 -22.57 1.42
CA TYR A 44 22.61 -22.08 2.81
C TYR A 44 22.05 -23.07 3.85
N ASN A 45 22.45 -22.89 5.11
CA ASN A 45 21.91 -23.64 6.25
C ASN A 45 20.39 -23.43 6.37
N ILE A 46 19.64 -24.52 6.56
CA ILE A 46 18.17 -24.53 6.59
C ILE A 46 17.56 -23.54 7.60
N SER A 47 18.20 -23.30 8.74
CA SER A 47 17.74 -22.32 9.74
C SER A 47 17.83 -20.88 9.22
N TYR A 48 18.92 -20.57 8.50
CA TYR A 48 19.12 -19.27 7.88
C TYR A 48 18.16 -19.06 6.71
N LEU A 49 17.85 -20.13 5.97
CA LEU A 49 16.88 -20.11 4.88
C LEU A 49 15.45 -19.89 5.35
N ILE A 50 15.05 -20.48 6.47
CA ILE A 50 13.73 -20.23 7.06
C ILE A 50 13.60 -18.76 7.47
N LYS A 51 14.63 -18.19 8.10
CA LYS A 51 14.62 -16.76 8.48
C LYS A 51 14.49 -15.85 7.26
N ILE A 52 15.32 -16.08 6.22
CA ILE A 52 15.24 -15.33 4.96
C ILE A 52 13.87 -15.51 4.31
N PHE A 53 13.38 -16.74 4.24
CA PHE A 53 12.08 -17.02 3.63
C PHE A 53 10.94 -16.28 4.36
N LEU A 54 10.95 -16.26 5.70
CA LEU A 54 9.96 -15.52 6.49
C LEU A 54 10.04 -14.00 6.26
N GLU A 55 11.25 -13.42 6.24
CA GLU A 55 11.44 -11.99 5.95
C GLU A 55 11.03 -11.63 4.51
N LEU A 56 11.26 -12.52 3.54
CA LEU A 56 10.90 -12.30 2.14
C LEU A 56 9.42 -12.61 1.83
N THR A 57 8.72 -13.31 2.72
CA THR A 57 7.29 -13.62 2.58
C THR A 57 6.41 -12.73 3.44
N GLU A 58 7.01 -11.83 4.23
CA GLU A 58 6.27 -10.89 5.05
C GLU A 58 5.46 -9.94 4.15
N LYS A 59 4.14 -10.09 4.23
CA LYS A 59 3.18 -9.21 3.57
C LYS A 59 3.15 -7.87 4.29
N LYS A 60 3.20 -6.79 3.51
CA LYS A 60 3.35 -5.43 4.03
C LYS A 60 2.00 -4.71 4.05
N ILE A 61 1.55 -4.32 5.23
CA ILE A 61 0.46 -3.36 5.35
C ILE A 61 0.96 -1.99 4.86
N THR A 62 0.16 -1.29 4.07
CA THR A 62 0.61 -0.10 3.32
C THR A 62 -0.38 1.05 3.46
N TRP A 63 0.12 2.25 3.71
CA TRP A 63 -0.70 3.46 3.58
C TRP A 63 -1.09 3.67 2.11
N ILE A 64 -2.37 3.99 1.87
CA ILE A 64 -2.89 4.28 0.53
C ILE A 64 -3.50 5.67 0.45
N GLY A 65 -3.67 6.16 -0.79
CA GLY A 65 -4.12 7.52 -1.07
C GLY A 65 -5.62 7.76 -0.95
N LEU A 66 -6.38 6.88 -0.28
CA LEU A 66 -7.83 6.97 -0.21
C LEU A 66 -8.26 7.88 0.94
N VAL A 67 -9.08 8.89 0.66
CA VAL A 67 -9.58 9.86 1.64
C VAL A 67 -11.10 10.01 1.56
N TYR A 68 -11.73 10.30 2.71
CA TYR A 68 -13.17 10.55 2.81
C TYR A 68 -13.46 12.05 3.03
N VAL A 69 -14.10 12.68 2.05
CA VAL A 69 -14.40 14.12 2.06
C VAL A 69 -15.86 14.34 1.66
N SER A 70 -16.59 15.12 2.45
CA SER A 70 -17.97 15.53 2.15
C SER A 70 -18.91 14.37 1.76
N LYS A 71 -18.76 13.22 2.41
CA LYS A 71 -19.50 11.97 2.17
C LYS A 71 -19.07 11.14 0.95
N PHE A 72 -17.97 11.51 0.29
CA PHE A 72 -17.45 10.82 -0.89
C PHE A 72 -16.01 10.35 -0.68
N TRP A 73 -15.65 9.30 -1.41
CA TRP A 73 -14.30 8.75 -1.45
C TRP A 73 -13.53 9.31 -2.63
N PHE A 74 -12.27 9.69 -2.40
CA PHE A 74 -11.37 10.20 -3.43
C PHE A 74 -9.98 9.62 -3.28
N TRP A 75 -9.30 9.42 -4.41
CA TRP A 75 -7.86 9.19 -4.43
C TRP A 75 -7.13 10.53 -4.47
N MET A 76 -6.07 10.68 -3.67
CA MET A 76 -5.29 11.92 -3.60
C MET A 76 -4.55 12.27 -4.90
N ASP A 77 -4.32 11.30 -5.78
CA ASP A 77 -3.74 11.50 -7.12
C ASP A 77 -4.79 11.82 -8.21
N ASN A 78 -6.05 12.07 -7.82
CA ASN A 78 -7.18 12.32 -8.71
C ASN A 78 -7.58 11.16 -9.63
N GLU A 79 -7.12 9.95 -9.34
CA GLU A 79 -7.61 8.75 -10.02
C GLU A 79 -9.11 8.53 -9.74
N ARG A 80 -9.78 7.82 -10.64
CA ARG A 80 -11.21 7.54 -10.48
C ARG A 80 -11.44 6.52 -9.36
N TYR A 81 -12.36 6.82 -8.45
CA TYR A 81 -12.83 5.86 -7.45
C TYR A 81 -13.88 4.91 -8.05
N ASN A 82 -13.42 3.86 -8.73
CA ASN A 82 -14.27 2.86 -9.40
C ASN A 82 -13.95 1.40 -9.02
N TYR A 83 -12.97 1.19 -8.15
CA TYR A 83 -12.57 -0.10 -7.61
C TYR A 83 -12.50 -0.02 -6.10
N THR A 84 -12.92 -1.10 -5.43
CA THR A 84 -12.83 -1.20 -3.98
C THR A 84 -12.38 -2.58 -3.54
N HIS A 85 -11.54 -2.63 -2.53
CA HIS A 85 -11.14 -3.87 -1.87
C HIS A 85 -11.21 -3.72 -0.35
N TRP A 86 -12.31 -3.16 0.15
CA TRP A 86 -12.56 -3.03 1.59
C TRP A 86 -12.52 -4.38 2.28
N ALA A 87 -11.94 -4.39 3.48
CA ALA A 87 -12.02 -5.53 4.37
C ALA A 87 -13.45 -5.78 4.80
N ASN A 88 -13.73 -7.01 5.23
CA ASN A 88 -15.07 -7.36 5.70
C ASN A 88 -15.48 -6.47 6.88
N GLY A 89 -16.62 -5.79 6.75
CA GLY A 89 -17.13 -4.83 7.74
C GLY A 89 -16.61 -3.40 7.59
N GLU A 90 -15.81 -3.12 6.56
CA GLU A 90 -15.34 -1.77 6.19
C GLU A 90 -16.07 -1.25 4.95
N PRO A 91 -16.13 0.08 4.74
CA PRO A 91 -15.66 1.12 5.65
C PRO A 91 -16.60 1.30 6.86
N ASN A 92 -16.04 1.33 8.06
CA ASN A 92 -16.78 1.63 9.29
C ASN A 92 -16.61 3.10 9.71
N GLN A 93 -17.16 3.46 10.89
CA GLN A 93 -17.12 4.83 11.41
C GLN A 93 -15.71 5.40 11.58
N ARG A 94 -14.67 4.58 11.68
CA ARG A 94 -13.29 5.06 11.74
C ARG A 94 -12.85 5.63 10.38
N ALA A 95 -13.16 4.91 9.30
CA ALA A 95 -12.80 5.31 7.93
C ALA A 95 -13.64 6.50 7.42
N LEU A 96 -14.85 6.70 7.97
CA LEU A 96 -15.78 7.75 7.53
C LEU A 96 -15.60 9.11 8.24
N LYS A 97 -14.53 9.30 8.99
CA LYS A 97 -14.22 10.59 9.63
C LYS A 97 -13.41 11.48 8.67
N PRO A 98 -13.65 12.79 8.64
CA PRO A 98 -12.74 13.71 7.96
C PRO A 98 -11.31 13.52 8.47
N GLY A 99 -10.35 13.41 7.55
CA GLY A 99 -8.94 13.14 7.89
C GLY A 99 -8.66 11.70 8.32
N ALA A 100 -9.60 10.77 8.16
CA ALA A 100 -9.32 9.36 8.39
C ALA A 100 -8.38 8.80 7.32
N SER A 101 -7.38 8.07 7.79
CA SER A 101 -6.37 7.41 6.98
C SER A 101 -6.80 5.98 6.65
N VAL A 102 -6.49 5.51 5.44
CA VAL A 102 -6.80 4.14 5.00
C VAL A 102 -5.51 3.36 4.76
N ILE A 103 -5.49 2.12 5.22
CA ILE A 103 -4.42 1.15 4.97
C ILE A 103 -4.94 0.05 4.07
N ASN A 104 -4.07 -0.46 3.19
CA ASN A 104 -4.22 -1.75 2.54
C ASN A 104 -3.52 -2.83 3.36
N ASP A 105 -4.26 -3.86 3.77
CA ASP A 105 -3.72 -5.09 4.35
C ASP A 105 -3.84 -6.24 3.33
N PRO A 106 -2.72 -6.84 2.89
CA PRO A 106 -2.73 -7.96 1.93
C PRO A 106 -3.44 -9.24 2.44
N ASN A 107 -3.71 -9.27 3.75
CA ASN A 107 -4.60 -10.11 4.54
C ASN A 107 -6.07 -10.01 4.17
N THR A 108 -6.56 -8.81 4.40
CA THR A 108 -7.96 -8.59 4.76
C THR A 108 -8.63 -7.60 3.83
N GLY A 109 -7.86 -6.77 3.12
CA GLY A 109 -8.33 -5.66 2.33
C GLY A 109 -8.09 -4.32 3.01
N TRP A 110 -8.84 -3.31 2.61
CA TRP A 110 -8.67 -1.94 3.08
C TRP A 110 -9.45 -1.69 4.37
N TYR A 111 -8.88 -0.92 5.29
CA TYR A 111 -9.59 -0.51 6.49
C TYR A 111 -9.15 0.86 6.98
N GLY A 112 -10.02 1.53 7.74
CA GLY A 112 -9.70 2.79 8.41
C GLY A 112 -8.69 2.56 9.54
N ALA A 113 -7.60 3.31 9.54
CA ALA A 113 -6.49 3.16 10.48
C ALA A 113 -6.30 4.42 11.32
N SER A 114 -5.70 4.26 12.50
CA SER A 114 -5.20 5.40 13.30
C SER A 114 -3.77 5.73 12.90
N ASP A 115 -3.37 7.00 13.04
CA ASP A 115 -2.01 7.45 12.67
C ASP A 115 -0.89 6.84 13.53
N SER A 116 -1.25 6.18 14.63
CA SER A 116 -0.33 5.41 15.48
C SER A 116 0.12 4.07 14.87
N ILE A 117 -0.48 3.64 13.76
CA ILE A 117 -0.07 2.40 13.08
C ILE A 117 1.21 2.64 12.29
N CYS A 118 2.19 1.76 12.47
CA CYS A 118 3.36 1.68 11.60
C CYS A 118 2.99 0.89 10.34
N ALA A 119 3.07 1.52 9.17
CA ALA A 119 2.82 0.87 7.89
C ALA A 119 3.84 1.31 6.84
N TYR A 120 4.01 0.47 5.81
CA TYR A 120 4.88 0.78 4.68
C TYR A 120 4.26 1.87 3.79
N ILE A 121 5.12 2.52 3.01
CA ILE A 121 4.72 3.62 2.12
C ILE A 121 4.76 3.09 0.69
N ALA A 122 3.64 3.26 -0.02
CA ALA A 122 3.55 3.00 -1.45
C ALA A 122 3.17 4.29 -2.17
N CYS A 123 4.08 4.79 -3.01
CA CYS A 123 3.86 6.00 -3.80
C CYS A 123 3.56 5.65 -5.25
N LYS A 124 2.60 6.33 -5.85
CA LYS A 124 2.33 6.29 -7.29
C LYS A 124 2.78 7.62 -7.92
N TYR A 125 3.46 7.52 -9.05
CA TYR A 125 3.99 8.66 -9.79
C TYR A 125 3.31 8.74 -11.15
N SER A 126 2.96 9.95 -11.59
CA SER A 126 2.47 10.14 -12.95
C SER A 126 3.60 9.90 -13.95
N THR A 127 3.32 9.19 -15.04
CA THR A 127 4.26 9.02 -16.16
C THR A 127 4.67 10.35 -16.80
N SER A 128 3.85 11.40 -16.65
CA SER A 128 4.15 12.77 -17.09
C SER A 128 5.12 13.53 -16.18
N MET A 129 5.44 13.01 -15.00
CA MET A 129 6.34 13.61 -14.01
C MET A 129 7.73 12.95 -13.98
N ILE A 130 7.95 11.87 -14.75
CA ILE A 130 9.30 11.34 -14.95
C ILE A 130 10.03 12.32 -15.86
N ILE A 131 10.81 13.22 -15.26
CA ILE A 131 11.83 13.98 -15.99
C ILE A 131 12.79 12.92 -16.55
N LYS A 132 12.72 12.69 -17.86
CA LYS A 132 13.71 11.87 -18.56
C LYS A 132 14.95 12.75 -18.70
N ASP A 133 15.96 12.48 -17.89
CA ASP A 133 17.34 12.91 -18.18
C ASP A 133 17.89 12.17 -19.40
#